data_AF-A0A174EQM2-F1
#
_entry.id   AF-A0A174EQM2-F1
#
_cell.length_a   1.000
_cell.length_b   1.000
_cell.length_c   1.000
_cell.angle_alpha   90.00
_cell.angle_beta   90.00
_cell.angle_gamma   90.00
#
_symmetry.space_group_name_H-M   'P 1'
#
loop_
_entity.id
_entity.type
_entity.pdbx_description
1 polymer ?
#
loop_
_entity_poly.entity_id
_entity_poly.type
_entity_poly.pdbx_seq_one_letter_code
_entity_poly.pdbx_strand_id
1 'polypeptide(L)'
;MKAMKWKFYSLAFVAGMSILTACSSDDNNDNDGNGNGNEIENGTILKGTITSDVTLAAGNTYKLSGEYIVEEGATLHIEEGVKIIAVYDDIADYILVKQGGKINAVGTPDKPIVMTSEKEEPGAWGGIHICGRAHTNAEGGKGSSEIGGAVYGGNDDADNSGTLQYIRLEYTGFAFDEEHEANGISFYGVGNGTIVDHCQAYKGSDDGFEFFGGSVNVSNLVAVSCSDDSFDWTEGWNGKGTNLVAYQEDKSTLGYDCDCLMECDNNGSNNAATPVAHPVLKNLILVGNGGSKQGIRLRAGTEVEIDNAKVCGKGQPLTVETALTENALKNGTSKLTNITLTSELSSKEGIYTHADFIAVTSNKVDANLSYISFEDIRKECSWMNGSWVK
;
A
#
# COMPACT_ATOMS: atom_id res chain seq x y z
N MET A 1 -47.91 2.76 -3.81
CA MET A 1 -47.67 2.41 -5.23
C MET A 1 -48.05 3.58 -6.12
N LYS A 2 -47.10 4.19 -6.82
CA LYS A 2 -47.35 5.01 -8.02
C LYS A 2 -46.23 4.72 -9.03
N ALA A 3 -46.58 4.74 -10.31
CA ALA A 3 -45.86 3.97 -11.32
C ALA A 3 -44.77 4.75 -12.05
N MET A 4 -43.87 3.95 -12.62
CA MET A 4 -42.73 4.28 -13.47
C MET A 4 -43.05 5.05 -14.77
N LYS A 5 -41.98 5.71 -15.26
CA LYS A 5 -41.47 5.76 -16.66
C LYS A 5 -42.13 6.67 -17.73
N TRP A 6 -41.32 7.66 -18.11
CA TRP A 6 -40.61 7.78 -19.42
C TRP A 6 -41.36 8.27 -20.67
N LYS A 7 -40.77 9.29 -21.32
CA LYS A 7 -41.00 9.87 -22.66
C LYS A 7 -39.76 10.72 -23.03
N PHE A 8 -39.28 10.91 -24.26
CA PHE A 8 -39.41 10.17 -25.55
C PHE A 8 -38.20 10.57 -26.44
N TYR A 9 -37.89 9.76 -27.47
CA TYR A 9 -36.85 9.98 -28.50
C TYR A 9 -37.05 11.28 -29.33
N SER A 10 -36.01 11.95 -29.87
CA SER A 10 -35.42 11.78 -31.24
C SER A 10 -34.83 13.15 -31.73
N LEU A 11 -34.12 13.38 -32.87
CA LEU A 11 -33.69 12.58 -34.04
C LEU A 11 -32.46 13.21 -34.77
N ALA A 12 -31.62 12.38 -35.43
CA ALA A 12 -30.78 12.59 -36.64
C ALA A 12 -29.96 13.90 -36.95
N PHE A 13 -28.62 13.76 -36.92
CA PHE A 13 -27.70 13.65 -38.09
C PHE A 13 -27.85 14.58 -39.34
N VAL A 14 -26.85 15.45 -39.60
CA VAL A 14 -26.26 15.77 -40.94
C VAL A 14 -24.77 16.14 -40.74
N ALA A 15 -23.91 15.84 -41.73
CA ALA A 15 -22.44 15.91 -41.63
C ALA A 15 -21.78 17.10 -42.38
N GLY A 16 -20.56 17.44 -41.94
CA GLY A 16 -19.43 17.74 -42.84
C GLY A 16 -19.13 19.20 -43.22
N MET A 17 -17.97 19.70 -42.76
CA MET A 17 -16.92 20.24 -43.66
C MET A 17 -15.57 20.31 -42.93
N SER A 18 -14.50 19.84 -43.56
CA SER A 18 -13.12 19.84 -43.03
C SER A 18 -12.28 20.97 -43.64
N ILE A 19 -11.56 21.76 -42.82
CA ILE A 19 -10.58 22.75 -43.30
C ILE A 19 -9.32 22.76 -42.39
N LEU A 20 -8.22 22.29 -42.98
CA LEU A 20 -6.81 22.64 -42.75
C LEU A 20 -6.19 22.43 -41.34
N THR A 21 -5.43 21.34 -41.23
CA THR A 21 -4.19 21.30 -40.42
C THR A 21 -3.13 22.21 -41.05
N ALA A 22 -2.54 23.10 -40.26
CA ALA A 22 -1.34 23.86 -40.63
C ALA A 22 -0.15 23.33 -39.83
N CYS A 23 0.85 22.78 -40.53
CA CYS A 23 2.17 22.55 -39.94
C CYS A 23 2.89 23.91 -39.87
N SER A 24 3.45 24.24 -38.71
CA SER A 24 4.55 25.20 -38.59
C SER A 24 5.80 24.42 -38.20
N SER A 25 6.93 24.78 -38.81
CA SER A 25 8.13 23.96 -38.88
C SER A 25 8.97 23.96 -37.60
N ASP A 26 9.67 22.85 -37.41
CA ASP A 26 11.02 22.67 -36.86
C ASP A 26 11.70 23.90 -36.23
N ASP A 27 11.88 23.85 -34.91
CA ASP A 27 13.07 24.41 -34.24
C ASP A 27 13.88 23.24 -33.70
N ASN A 28 15.01 22.93 -34.35
CA ASN A 28 15.99 21.99 -33.82
C ASN A 28 16.66 22.61 -32.59
N ASN A 29 16.50 21.98 -31.43
CA ASN A 29 17.32 22.25 -30.26
C ASN A 29 18.24 21.04 -30.00
N ASP A 30 19.31 20.95 -30.80
CA ASP A 30 20.43 20.05 -30.54
C ASP A 30 21.11 20.48 -29.23
N ASN A 31 20.74 19.87 -28.11
CA ASN A 31 21.37 20.11 -26.81
C ASN A 31 22.21 18.88 -26.41
N ASP A 32 23.47 18.89 -26.83
CA ASP A 32 24.41 17.79 -26.65
C ASP A 32 24.86 17.69 -25.18
N GLY A 33 24.23 16.77 -24.44
CA GLY A 33 24.78 16.01 -23.31
C GLY A 33 25.55 16.73 -22.19
N ASN A 34 24.85 17.00 -21.07
CA ASN A 34 25.18 16.57 -19.69
C ASN A 34 24.54 17.47 -18.61
N GLY A 35 23.20 17.45 -18.51
CA GLY A 35 22.43 18.12 -17.45
C GLY A 35 20.92 17.82 -17.57
N ASN A 36 20.22 17.73 -16.44
CA ASN A 36 18.78 17.45 -16.39
C ASN A 36 17.97 18.53 -17.12
N GLY A 37 17.36 18.20 -18.26
CA GLY A 37 16.42 19.09 -18.96
C GLY A 37 15.03 19.17 -18.30
N ASN A 38 14.70 18.22 -17.43
CA ASN A 38 13.36 18.00 -16.90
C ASN A 38 13.31 18.07 -15.34
N GLU A 39 14.22 18.83 -14.74
CA GLU A 39 14.19 19.11 -13.30
C GLU A 39 13.10 20.14 -12.97
N ILE A 40 12.31 19.85 -11.94
CA ILE A 40 11.23 20.75 -11.49
C ILE A 40 11.78 21.74 -10.46
N GLU A 41 11.53 23.04 -10.68
CA GLU A 41 11.99 24.12 -9.81
C GLU A 41 11.50 23.94 -8.35
N ASN A 42 12.39 24.19 -7.39
CA ASN A 42 12.09 24.12 -5.96
C ASN A 42 10.89 25.01 -5.59
N GLY A 43 9.96 24.50 -4.78
CA GLY A 43 8.72 25.20 -4.41
C GLY A 43 7.58 25.09 -5.42
N THR A 44 7.76 24.39 -6.55
CA THR A 44 6.69 24.16 -7.53
C THR A 44 5.52 23.38 -6.92
N ILE A 45 4.30 23.75 -7.34
CA ILE A 45 3.07 23.00 -7.09
C ILE A 45 2.94 21.90 -8.16
N LEU A 46 3.16 20.66 -7.74
CA LEU A 46 2.98 19.43 -8.51
C LEU A 46 1.48 19.16 -8.69
N LYS A 47 1.06 18.98 -9.94
CA LYS A 47 -0.32 18.63 -10.33
C LYS A 47 -0.43 18.25 -11.80
N GLY A 48 -1.48 17.52 -12.16
CA GLY A 48 -1.76 17.07 -13.52
C GLY A 48 -0.92 15.86 -13.93
N THR A 49 -0.73 15.68 -15.23
CA THR A 49 -0.09 14.49 -15.80
C THR A 49 1.39 14.70 -16.13
N ILE A 50 2.18 13.65 -15.92
CA ILE A 50 3.58 13.51 -16.31
C ILE A 50 3.61 12.58 -17.53
N THR A 51 3.99 13.12 -18.69
CA THR A 51 4.01 12.40 -19.99
C THR A 51 5.43 12.20 -20.55
N SER A 52 6.44 12.68 -19.84
CA SER A 52 7.86 12.42 -20.06
C SER A 52 8.58 12.45 -18.71
N ASP A 53 9.78 11.86 -18.61
CA ASP A 53 10.52 11.79 -17.35
C ASP A 53 10.68 13.17 -16.69
N VAL A 54 10.47 13.27 -15.38
CA VAL A 54 10.68 14.50 -14.58
C VAL A 54 11.47 14.19 -13.31
N THR A 55 12.22 15.17 -12.80
CA THR A 55 13.04 15.01 -11.59
C THR A 55 12.68 16.04 -10.52
N LEU A 56 12.39 15.56 -9.32
CA LEU A 56 12.35 16.33 -8.08
C LEU A 56 13.73 16.21 -7.41
N ALA A 57 14.52 17.28 -7.45
CA ALA A 57 15.95 17.24 -7.11
C ALA A 57 16.24 17.33 -5.60
N ALA A 58 17.38 16.76 -5.20
CA ALA A 58 17.72 16.49 -3.80
C ALA A 58 17.66 17.72 -2.89
N GLY A 59 17.02 17.56 -1.72
CA GLY A 59 16.88 18.61 -0.71
C GLY A 59 15.89 19.74 -1.03
N ASN A 60 15.20 19.69 -2.18
CA ASN A 60 14.12 20.64 -2.48
C ASN A 60 12.83 20.29 -1.73
N THR A 61 11.93 21.28 -1.63
CA THR A 61 10.58 21.11 -1.09
C THR A 61 9.55 21.48 -2.15
N TYR A 62 8.59 20.60 -2.39
CA TYR A 62 7.52 20.76 -3.36
C TYR A 62 6.15 20.77 -2.67
N LYS A 63 5.16 21.33 -3.36
CA LYS A 63 3.75 21.29 -2.95
C LYS A 63 3.00 20.30 -3.85
N LEU A 64 2.07 19.54 -3.31
CA LEU A 64 1.09 18.77 -4.08
C LEU A 64 -0.25 19.54 -4.00
N SER A 65 -1.05 19.57 -5.07
CA SER A 65 -2.37 20.22 -5.09
C SER A 65 -3.19 19.64 -6.26
N GLY A 66 -3.96 18.60 -5.95
CA GLY A 66 -4.63 17.71 -6.89
C GLY A 66 -3.84 16.44 -7.24
N GLU A 67 -4.38 15.72 -8.21
CA GLU A 67 -3.76 14.53 -8.80
C GLU A 67 -2.38 14.83 -9.41
N TYR A 68 -1.41 13.94 -9.19
CA TYR A 68 -0.13 13.96 -9.90
C TYR A 68 0.14 12.58 -10.51
N ILE A 69 -0.14 12.47 -11.82
CA ILE A 69 -0.32 11.19 -12.51
C ILE A 69 0.87 10.89 -13.42
N VAL A 70 1.56 9.77 -13.21
CA VAL A 70 2.58 9.25 -14.13
C VAL A 70 1.92 8.39 -15.20
N GLU A 71 1.96 8.84 -16.46
CA GLU A 71 1.43 8.11 -17.62
C GLU A 71 2.42 7.04 -18.14
N GLU A 72 1.92 6.16 -19.02
CA GLU A 72 2.74 5.12 -19.65
C GLU A 72 3.94 5.69 -20.40
N GLY A 73 5.14 5.18 -20.10
CA GLY A 73 6.40 5.62 -20.74
C GLY A 73 7.09 6.80 -20.06
N ALA A 74 6.53 7.35 -18.98
CA ALA A 74 7.14 8.42 -18.19
C ALA A 74 7.61 7.94 -16.80
N THR A 75 8.62 8.63 -16.26
CA THR A 75 9.19 8.35 -14.93
C THR A 75 9.19 9.58 -14.03
N LEU A 76 8.60 9.47 -12.85
CA LEU A 76 8.78 10.43 -11.75
C LEU A 76 10.02 10.04 -10.96
N HIS A 77 11.11 10.79 -11.12
CA HIS A 77 12.30 10.66 -10.28
C HIS A 77 12.18 11.58 -9.05
N ILE A 78 12.47 11.03 -7.87
CA ILE A 78 12.48 11.79 -6.61
C ILE A 78 13.79 11.45 -5.90
N GLU A 79 14.65 12.45 -5.73
CA GLU A 79 15.98 12.28 -5.14
C GLU A 79 15.98 12.38 -3.61
N GLU A 80 17.10 12.05 -2.97
CA GLU A 80 17.21 12.00 -1.52
C GLU A 80 16.93 13.34 -0.81
N GLY A 81 16.27 13.27 0.34
CA GLY A 81 15.93 14.44 1.15
C GLY A 81 14.86 15.38 0.54
N VAL A 82 14.22 15.02 -0.57
CA VAL A 82 13.06 15.76 -1.09
C VAL A 82 11.92 15.73 -0.07
N LYS A 83 11.28 16.88 0.16
CA LYS A 83 10.00 16.97 0.87
C LYS A 83 8.87 17.31 -0.08
N ILE A 84 7.79 16.53 -0.06
CA ILE A 84 6.52 16.86 -0.74
C ILE A 84 5.48 17.17 0.34
N ILE A 85 4.75 18.27 0.17
CA ILE A 85 3.73 18.71 1.13
C ILE A 85 2.40 18.89 0.40
N ALA A 86 1.43 18.01 0.68
CA ALA A 86 0.04 18.17 0.28
C ALA A 86 -0.55 19.46 0.87
N VAL A 87 -1.24 20.24 0.03
CA VAL A 87 -1.83 21.53 0.38
C VAL A 87 -3.14 21.30 1.12
N TYR A 88 -3.42 22.10 2.15
CA TYR A 88 -4.71 22.04 2.82
C TYR A 88 -5.74 22.94 2.11
N ASP A 89 -6.38 22.39 1.08
CA ASP A 89 -7.51 22.99 0.38
C ASP A 89 -8.64 21.96 0.09
N ASP A 90 -9.63 22.31 -0.75
CA ASP A 90 -10.78 21.46 -1.08
C ASP A 90 -10.50 20.48 -2.25
N ILE A 91 -9.24 20.26 -2.63
CA ILE A 91 -8.81 19.37 -3.71
C ILE A 91 -8.15 18.12 -3.10
N ALA A 92 -8.45 16.93 -3.65
CA ALA A 92 -7.83 15.69 -3.22
C ALA A 92 -6.41 15.53 -3.80
N ASP A 93 -5.41 15.47 -2.91
CA ASP A 93 -3.99 15.38 -3.23
C ASP A 93 -3.50 13.93 -3.25
N TYR A 94 -3.02 13.42 -4.38
CA TYR A 94 -2.48 12.06 -4.47
C TYR A 94 -1.49 11.88 -5.64
N ILE A 95 -0.59 10.90 -5.51
CA ILE A 95 0.31 10.48 -6.60
C ILE A 95 -0.19 9.15 -7.18
N LEU A 96 -0.36 9.07 -8.49
CA LEU A 96 -0.84 7.87 -9.18
C LEU A 96 0.09 7.46 -10.32
N VAL A 97 0.64 6.25 -10.24
CA VAL A 97 1.48 5.65 -11.29
C VAL A 97 0.63 4.65 -12.09
N LYS A 98 0.30 4.98 -13.33
CA LYS A 98 -0.46 4.09 -14.23
C LYS A 98 0.43 2.98 -14.79
N GLN A 99 -0.19 1.94 -15.36
CA GLN A 99 0.53 0.82 -16.00
C GLN A 99 1.60 1.30 -16.98
N GLY A 100 2.87 1.09 -16.65
CA GLY A 100 4.03 1.46 -17.48
C GLY A 100 4.54 2.88 -17.32
N GLY A 101 3.88 3.70 -16.49
CA GLY A 101 4.56 4.79 -15.80
C GLY A 101 5.45 4.22 -14.71
N LYS A 102 6.39 5.02 -14.20
CA LYS A 102 7.32 4.62 -13.15
C LYS A 102 7.53 5.69 -12.08
N ILE A 103 7.78 5.26 -10.86
CA ILE A 103 8.26 6.12 -9.77
C ILE A 103 9.62 5.61 -9.28
N ASN A 104 10.63 6.47 -9.31
CA ASN A 104 11.98 6.21 -8.81
C ASN A 104 12.25 7.17 -7.66
N ALA A 105 11.71 6.85 -6.48
CA ALA A 105 11.87 7.61 -5.26
C ALA A 105 12.95 6.95 -4.39
N VAL A 106 14.16 7.51 -4.39
CA VAL A 106 15.34 6.92 -3.74
C VAL A 106 15.96 7.90 -2.74
N GLY A 107 15.51 7.78 -1.49
CA GLY A 107 16.11 8.43 -0.33
C GLY A 107 17.34 7.68 0.21
N THR A 108 17.83 8.14 1.36
CA THR A 108 18.86 7.46 2.15
C THR A 108 18.44 7.39 3.63
N PRO A 109 19.07 6.54 4.48
CA PRO A 109 18.70 6.44 5.90
C PRO A 109 18.67 7.78 6.65
N ASP A 110 19.58 8.69 6.28
CA ASP A 110 19.74 10.01 6.92
C ASP A 110 19.03 11.15 6.16
N LYS A 111 18.71 10.95 4.87
CA LYS A 111 17.94 11.86 4.02
C LYS A 111 16.78 11.12 3.34
N PRO A 112 15.76 10.69 4.10
CA PRO A 112 14.57 10.08 3.52
C PRO A 112 13.84 11.08 2.62
N ILE A 113 13.07 10.56 1.68
CA ILE A 113 12.04 11.34 1.00
C ILE A 113 10.84 11.41 1.95
N VAL A 114 10.34 12.61 2.22
CA VAL A 114 9.23 12.82 3.16
C VAL A 114 8.03 13.39 2.41
N MET A 115 6.95 12.63 2.36
CA MET A 115 5.67 13.06 1.81
C MET A 115 4.69 13.23 2.98
N THR A 116 4.14 14.42 3.14
CA THR A 116 3.34 14.82 4.30
C THR A 116 2.32 15.88 3.88
N SER A 117 1.54 16.43 4.80
CA SER A 117 0.52 17.46 4.52
C SER A 117 0.76 18.75 5.31
N GLU A 118 0.13 19.85 4.89
CA GLU A 118 0.07 21.09 5.70
C GLU A 118 -0.76 20.94 6.98
N LYS A 119 -1.69 19.98 6.99
CA LYS A 119 -2.63 19.75 8.08
C LYS A 119 -2.01 18.91 9.21
N GLU A 120 -1.10 17.99 8.88
CA GLU A 120 -0.48 17.00 9.79
C GLU A 120 -1.49 16.19 10.63
N GLU A 121 -2.66 15.90 10.04
CA GLU A 121 -3.75 15.09 10.61
C GLU A 121 -4.06 13.88 9.71
N PRO A 122 -4.39 12.70 10.26
CA PRO A 122 -4.88 11.56 9.48
C PRO A 122 -5.97 11.97 8.48
N GLY A 123 -5.90 11.42 7.26
CA GLY A 123 -6.82 11.70 6.17
C GLY A 123 -6.58 13.01 5.42
N ALA A 124 -5.39 13.62 5.57
CA ALA A 124 -5.09 14.91 4.95
C ALA A 124 -4.71 14.82 3.46
N TRP A 125 -4.30 13.65 2.95
CA TRP A 125 -4.02 13.42 1.52
C TRP A 125 -4.10 11.94 1.17
N GLY A 126 -4.18 11.62 -0.12
CA GLY A 126 -4.50 10.28 -0.63
C GLY A 126 -3.32 9.35 -0.88
N GLY A 127 -2.10 9.66 -0.42
CA GLY A 127 -0.96 8.74 -0.52
C GLY A 127 -0.43 8.47 -1.94
N ILE A 128 0.15 7.28 -2.14
CA ILE A 128 0.73 6.83 -3.41
C ILE A 128 0.00 5.58 -3.92
N HIS A 129 -0.45 5.64 -5.17
CA HIS A 129 -1.16 4.56 -5.87
C HIS A 129 -0.30 4.04 -7.02
N ILE A 130 -0.04 2.73 -7.09
CA ILE A 130 0.80 2.14 -8.15
C ILE A 130 0.06 1.01 -8.85
N CYS A 131 -0.23 1.19 -10.14
CA CYS A 131 -0.93 0.22 -10.99
C CYS A 131 0.07 -0.54 -11.89
N GLY A 132 0.33 -1.80 -11.57
CA GLY A 132 1.19 -2.69 -12.36
C GLY A 132 0.43 -3.68 -13.25
N ARG A 133 1.17 -4.52 -13.99
CA ARG A 133 0.67 -5.54 -14.94
C ARG A 133 0.75 -6.99 -14.44
N ALA A 134 1.12 -7.22 -13.18
CA ALA A 134 1.12 -8.55 -12.58
C ALA A 134 -0.31 -9.08 -12.41
N HIS A 135 -0.45 -10.36 -12.05
CA HIS A 135 -1.78 -10.95 -11.87
C HIS A 135 -2.62 -10.25 -10.78
N THR A 136 -3.94 -10.42 -10.89
CA THR A 136 -4.92 -10.23 -9.81
C THR A 136 -5.99 -11.30 -10.00
N ASN A 137 -6.69 -11.69 -8.93
CA ASN A 137 -7.87 -12.54 -9.00
C ASN A 137 -9.20 -11.77 -9.11
N ALA A 138 -9.15 -10.43 -9.25
CA ALA A 138 -10.26 -9.59 -9.68
C ALA A 138 -10.98 -10.15 -10.91
N GLU A 139 -12.26 -9.81 -11.08
CA GLU A 139 -13.09 -10.35 -12.16
C GLU A 139 -12.48 -10.04 -13.55
N GLY A 140 -12.09 -11.09 -14.27
CA GLY A 140 -11.43 -10.96 -15.59
C GLY A 140 -9.91 -10.74 -15.55
N GLY A 141 -9.28 -10.82 -14.38
CA GLY A 141 -7.83 -10.67 -14.20
C GLY A 141 -7.32 -9.23 -14.32
N LYS A 142 -8.21 -8.25 -14.13
CA LYS A 142 -7.93 -6.81 -14.12
C LYS A 142 -8.87 -6.10 -13.16
N GLY A 143 -8.36 -5.09 -12.47
CA GLY A 143 -9.15 -4.20 -11.63
C GLY A 143 -9.10 -2.75 -12.11
N SER A 144 -9.83 -1.90 -11.40
CA SER A 144 -9.71 -0.44 -11.43
C SER A 144 -9.27 0.00 -10.04
N SER A 145 -8.21 0.82 -9.92
CA SER A 145 -7.86 1.41 -8.63
C SER A 145 -9.04 2.26 -8.14
N GLU A 146 -9.27 2.24 -6.84
CA GLU A 146 -10.37 3.01 -6.23
C GLU A 146 -10.11 4.50 -6.43
N ILE A 147 -8.85 4.91 -6.25
CA ILE A 147 -8.42 6.28 -6.49
C ILE A 147 -7.98 6.46 -7.94
N GLY A 148 -8.57 7.45 -8.62
CA GLY A 148 -8.25 7.83 -10.00
C GLY A 148 -8.76 6.86 -11.09
N GLY A 149 -9.33 5.70 -10.74
CA GLY A 149 -9.95 4.78 -11.70
C GLY A 149 -8.98 4.18 -12.74
N ALA A 150 -7.72 3.97 -12.36
CA ALA A 150 -6.69 3.45 -13.26
C ALA A 150 -6.76 1.94 -13.38
N VAL A 151 -6.59 1.42 -14.60
CA VAL A 151 -6.55 -0.03 -14.84
C VAL A 151 -5.27 -0.61 -14.26
N TYR A 152 -5.41 -1.72 -13.53
CA TYR A 152 -4.31 -2.58 -13.11
C TYR A 152 -4.58 -4.04 -13.46
N GLY A 153 -3.59 -4.89 -13.22
CA GLY A 153 -3.69 -6.32 -13.45
C GLY A 153 -3.32 -6.76 -14.86
N GLY A 154 -2.96 -8.04 -14.97
CA GLY A 154 -2.49 -8.66 -16.21
C GLY A 154 -1.96 -10.07 -15.96
N ASN A 155 -0.85 -10.40 -16.62
CA ASN A 155 -0.15 -11.69 -16.48
C ASN A 155 1.38 -11.49 -16.51
N ASP A 156 1.87 -10.28 -16.25
CA ASP A 156 3.31 -9.96 -16.25
C ASP A 156 3.80 -9.74 -14.82
N ASP A 157 4.06 -10.84 -14.13
CA ASP A 157 4.56 -10.80 -12.76
C ASP A 157 5.96 -10.16 -12.65
N ALA A 158 6.69 -10.04 -13.76
CA ALA A 158 7.99 -9.36 -13.81
C ALA A 158 7.88 -7.85 -14.11
N ASP A 159 6.67 -7.29 -14.22
CA ASP A 159 6.42 -5.86 -14.42
C ASP A 159 7.13 -5.03 -13.34
N ASN A 160 7.57 -3.84 -13.76
CA ASN A 160 8.46 -2.98 -12.96
C ASN A 160 7.95 -1.53 -13.01
N SER A 161 7.33 -1.12 -11.90
CA SER A 161 6.80 0.23 -11.67
C SER A 161 7.84 1.20 -11.08
N GLY A 162 9.10 0.77 -10.93
CA GLY A 162 10.23 1.59 -10.48
C GLY A 162 10.85 1.13 -9.16
N THR A 163 11.17 2.09 -8.30
CA THR A 163 11.84 1.87 -7.01
C THR A 163 11.34 2.85 -5.97
N LEU A 164 10.94 2.32 -4.81
CA LEU A 164 10.67 3.06 -3.59
C LEU A 164 11.74 2.68 -2.56
N GLN A 165 12.57 3.63 -2.14
CA GLN A 165 13.58 3.41 -1.11
C GLN A 165 13.73 4.58 -0.13
N TYR A 166 13.75 4.28 1.18
CA TYR A 166 13.86 5.28 2.26
C TYR A 166 12.85 6.42 2.11
N ILE A 167 11.57 6.05 1.99
CA ILE A 167 10.47 7.00 1.88
C ILE A 167 9.61 6.96 3.14
N ARG A 168 9.08 8.10 3.53
CA ARG A 168 8.10 8.22 4.61
C ARG A 168 6.88 8.99 4.13
N LEU A 169 5.74 8.34 4.23
CA LEU A 169 4.43 8.93 4.01
C LEU A 169 3.80 9.19 5.38
N GLU A 170 3.41 10.43 5.61
CA GLU A 170 2.81 10.89 6.86
C GLU A 170 1.39 11.38 6.55
N TYR A 171 0.40 10.99 7.36
CA TYR A 171 -0.94 11.58 7.37
C TYR A 171 -1.79 11.33 6.10
N THR A 172 -1.66 10.15 5.50
CA THR A 172 -2.50 9.65 4.40
C THR A 172 -3.91 9.26 4.86
N GLY A 173 -4.77 8.68 4.02
CA GLY A 173 -6.15 8.30 4.38
C GLY A 173 -7.25 9.20 3.81
N PHE A 174 -7.03 9.93 2.71
CA PHE A 174 -8.07 10.87 2.25
C PHE A 174 -9.34 10.12 1.81
N ALA A 175 -10.47 10.38 2.46
CA ALA A 175 -11.77 9.81 2.09
C ALA A 175 -12.34 10.51 0.85
N PHE A 176 -12.47 9.77 -0.26
CA PHE A 176 -12.95 10.30 -1.54
C PHE A 176 -14.48 10.28 -1.63
N ASP A 177 -15.13 9.26 -1.06
CA ASP A 177 -16.59 9.19 -0.90
C ASP A 177 -16.99 8.38 0.35
N GLU A 178 -18.24 7.86 0.41
CA GLU A 178 -18.73 7.08 1.56
C GLU A 178 -18.26 5.60 1.55
N GLU A 179 -17.68 5.13 0.44
CA GLU A 179 -17.27 3.74 0.22
C GLU A 179 -15.76 3.61 -0.05
N HIS A 180 -15.06 4.69 -0.48
CA HIS A 180 -13.63 4.67 -0.82
C HIS A 180 -12.82 5.71 -0.01
N GLU A 181 -11.84 5.21 0.75
CA GLU A 181 -10.75 5.97 1.39
C GLU A 181 -9.41 5.58 0.73
N ALA A 182 -8.27 6.12 1.18
CA ALA A 182 -7.00 6.04 0.43
C ALA A 182 -5.76 5.85 1.32
N ASN A 183 -5.11 4.70 1.14
CA ASN A 183 -4.03 4.20 2.00
C ASN A 183 -2.75 5.04 1.99
N GLY A 184 -1.78 4.59 2.79
CA GLY A 184 -0.38 5.02 2.68
C GLY A 184 0.18 4.73 1.29
N ILE A 185 0.42 3.45 0.98
CA ILE A 185 0.80 3.01 -0.36
C ILE A 185 -0.09 1.85 -0.80
N SER A 186 -0.80 2.03 -1.92
CA SER A 186 -1.62 0.99 -2.55
C SER A 186 -0.88 0.36 -3.73
N PHE A 187 -0.67 -0.95 -3.65
CA PHE A 187 0.00 -1.76 -4.67
C PHE A 187 -1.02 -2.54 -5.49
N TYR A 188 -1.54 -1.91 -6.56
CA TYR A 188 -2.51 -2.52 -7.45
C TYR A 188 -1.82 -3.35 -8.55
N GLY A 189 -1.83 -4.68 -8.43
CA GLY A 189 -1.26 -5.60 -9.42
C GLY A 189 0.23 -5.37 -9.72
N VAL A 190 1.02 -4.98 -8.71
CA VAL A 190 2.43 -4.60 -8.89
C VAL A 190 3.33 -5.84 -9.03
N GLY A 191 4.24 -5.82 -10.01
CA GLY A 191 5.14 -6.92 -10.30
C GLY A 191 6.42 -6.94 -9.45
N ASN A 192 7.02 -8.13 -9.37
CA ASN A 192 8.27 -8.38 -8.63
C ASN A 192 9.53 -7.78 -9.27
N GLY A 193 9.41 -7.15 -10.44
CA GLY A 193 10.45 -6.30 -11.01
C GLY A 193 10.57 -4.93 -10.30
N THR A 194 9.57 -4.55 -9.52
CA THR A 194 9.54 -3.31 -8.71
C THR A 194 10.29 -3.51 -7.40
N ILE A 195 11.08 -2.51 -6.98
CA ILE A 195 11.79 -2.53 -5.69
C ILE A 195 11.00 -1.69 -4.68
N VAL A 196 10.67 -2.27 -3.53
CA VAL A 196 10.00 -1.59 -2.40
C VAL A 196 10.75 -1.94 -1.12
N ASP A 197 11.49 -0.97 -0.57
CA ASP A 197 12.43 -1.22 0.53
C ASP A 197 12.55 0.00 1.47
N HIS A 198 12.51 -0.17 2.79
CA HIS A 198 12.60 0.95 3.75
C HIS A 198 11.51 2.03 3.51
N CYS A 199 10.24 1.62 3.50
CA CYS A 199 9.10 2.55 3.42
C CYS A 199 8.38 2.64 4.78
N GLN A 200 8.01 3.86 5.21
CA GLN A 200 7.17 4.07 6.39
C GLN A 200 5.82 4.69 6.00
N ALA A 201 4.73 4.15 6.55
CA ALA A 201 3.43 4.80 6.67
C ALA A 201 3.24 5.26 8.12
N TYR A 202 2.89 6.53 8.33
CA TYR A 202 2.81 7.16 9.65
C TYR A 202 1.50 7.95 9.81
N LYS A 203 0.63 7.49 10.72
CA LYS A 203 -0.61 8.16 11.15
C LYS A 203 -1.56 8.53 10.01
N GLY A 204 -1.78 7.60 9.08
CA GLY A 204 -2.90 7.69 8.13
C GLY A 204 -4.24 7.39 8.80
N SER A 205 -5.37 7.78 8.20
CA SER A 205 -6.69 7.34 8.69
C SER A 205 -7.10 5.97 8.16
N ASP A 206 -6.54 5.59 7.02
CA ASP A 206 -6.74 4.29 6.36
C ASP A 206 -5.45 3.46 6.43
N ASP A 207 -5.38 2.36 5.67
CA ASP A 207 -4.31 1.38 5.76
C ASP A 207 -2.89 1.93 5.57
N GLY A 208 -1.93 1.33 6.28
CA GLY A 208 -0.52 1.64 6.11
C GLY A 208 0.02 1.26 4.72
N PHE A 209 -0.23 0.02 4.31
CA PHE A 209 0.15 -0.53 3.02
C PHE A 209 -0.90 -1.58 2.61
N GLU A 210 -1.45 -1.47 1.41
CA GLU A 210 -2.44 -2.44 0.91
C GLU A 210 -1.97 -3.05 -0.43
N PHE A 211 -2.15 -4.37 -0.58
CA PHE A 211 -1.80 -5.11 -1.78
C PHE A 211 -3.04 -5.69 -2.47
N PHE A 212 -3.40 -5.14 -3.64
CA PHE A 212 -4.46 -5.66 -4.50
C PHE A 212 -3.85 -6.58 -5.55
N GLY A 213 -3.66 -7.85 -5.21
CA GLY A 213 -3.00 -8.81 -6.07
C GLY A 213 -1.51 -8.51 -6.31
N GLY A 214 -0.98 -9.04 -7.41
CA GLY A 214 0.41 -8.86 -7.83
C GLY A 214 1.41 -9.77 -7.12
N SER A 215 2.69 -9.57 -7.46
CA SER A 215 3.81 -10.38 -6.93
C SER A 215 4.94 -9.55 -6.32
N VAL A 216 4.74 -8.24 -6.15
CA VAL A 216 5.74 -7.31 -5.61
C VAL A 216 6.35 -7.85 -4.31
N ASN A 217 7.69 -7.83 -4.23
CA ASN A 217 8.40 -8.17 -3.01
C ASN A 217 8.70 -6.89 -2.24
N VAL A 218 8.56 -6.94 -0.92
CA VAL A 218 8.77 -5.80 -0.03
C VAL A 218 9.79 -6.13 1.07
N SER A 219 10.58 -5.15 1.47
CA SER A 219 11.45 -5.27 2.65
C SER A 219 11.45 -4.03 3.53
N ASN A 220 11.70 -4.24 4.83
CA ASN A 220 11.91 -3.16 5.79
C ASN A 220 10.72 -2.17 5.84
N LEU A 221 9.49 -2.69 5.91
CA LEU A 221 8.28 -1.86 5.97
C LEU A 221 7.90 -1.52 7.42
N VAL A 222 7.44 -0.29 7.65
CA VAL A 222 7.08 0.21 8.98
C VAL A 222 5.74 0.94 8.92
N ALA A 223 4.72 0.43 9.58
CA ALA A 223 3.43 1.08 9.75
C ALA A 223 3.27 1.56 11.20
N VAL A 224 2.99 2.85 11.40
CA VAL A 224 2.85 3.47 12.73
C VAL A 224 1.51 4.17 12.86
N SER A 225 0.63 3.58 13.68
CA SER A 225 -0.63 4.19 14.13
C SER A 225 -1.55 4.69 13.00
N CYS A 226 -1.64 3.94 11.89
CA CYS A 226 -2.76 4.06 10.96
C CYS A 226 -4.08 3.67 11.68
N SER A 227 -5.22 4.30 11.34
CA SER A 227 -6.46 4.08 12.10
C SER A 227 -7.34 2.91 11.63
N ASP A 228 -7.12 2.38 10.43
CA ASP A 228 -7.58 1.03 10.07
C ASP A 228 -6.44 0.01 10.22
N ASP A 229 -6.07 -0.75 9.18
CA ASP A 229 -5.09 -1.82 9.25
C ASP A 229 -3.65 -1.34 9.01
N SER A 230 -2.67 -2.05 9.60
CA SER A 230 -1.26 -1.65 9.42
C SER A 230 -0.66 -2.22 8.12
N PHE A 231 -1.20 -3.35 7.66
CA PHE A 231 -0.92 -4.02 6.40
C PHE A 231 -2.20 -4.77 5.98
N ASP A 232 -2.75 -4.53 4.79
CA ASP A 232 -3.79 -5.39 4.22
C ASP A 232 -3.28 -6.07 2.94
N TRP A 233 -3.82 -7.25 2.63
CA TRP A 233 -3.84 -7.70 1.24
C TRP A 233 -5.14 -8.40 0.87
N THR A 234 -5.46 -8.24 -0.42
CA THR A 234 -6.57 -8.88 -1.09
C THR A 234 -6.15 -9.31 -2.51
N GLU A 235 -7.13 -9.73 -3.30
CA GLU A 235 -7.03 -9.98 -4.74
C GLU A 235 -5.90 -10.91 -5.24
N GLY A 236 -5.39 -11.78 -4.38
CA GLY A 236 -4.47 -12.84 -4.78
C GLY A 236 -2.99 -12.52 -4.67
N TRP A 237 -2.57 -11.52 -3.88
CA TRP A 237 -1.16 -11.15 -3.73
C TRP A 237 -0.29 -12.35 -3.30
N ASN A 238 0.79 -12.62 -4.04
CA ASN A 238 1.71 -13.74 -3.77
C ASN A 238 3.19 -13.34 -3.65
N GLY A 239 3.43 -12.07 -3.32
CA GLY A 239 4.76 -11.53 -3.09
C GLY A 239 5.46 -12.07 -1.84
N LYS A 240 6.67 -11.57 -1.59
CA LYS A 240 7.44 -11.89 -0.38
C LYS A 240 7.68 -10.64 0.44
N GLY A 241 7.53 -10.75 1.75
CA GLY A 241 7.81 -9.68 2.70
C GLY A 241 8.94 -10.08 3.63
N THR A 242 9.88 -9.17 3.93
CA THR A 242 10.78 -9.38 5.06
C THR A 242 11.05 -8.12 5.88
N ASN A 243 11.15 -8.27 7.20
CA ASN A 243 11.29 -7.17 8.16
C ASN A 243 10.08 -6.21 8.08
N LEU A 244 8.93 -6.66 8.59
CA LEU A 244 7.70 -5.86 8.66
C LEU A 244 7.44 -5.47 10.12
N VAL A 245 7.19 -4.19 10.38
CA VAL A 245 6.87 -3.66 11.71
C VAL A 245 5.54 -2.94 11.67
N ALA A 246 4.62 -3.32 12.56
CA ALA A 246 3.41 -2.57 12.86
C ALA A 246 3.43 -2.13 14.33
N TYR A 247 3.19 -0.85 14.59
CA TYR A 247 3.03 -0.31 15.94
C TYR A 247 1.86 0.66 16.02
N GLN A 248 0.88 0.35 16.87
CA GLN A 248 -0.29 1.20 17.10
C GLN A 248 -0.25 1.74 18.53
N GLU A 249 -0.21 3.08 18.68
CA GLU A 249 -0.30 3.73 19.98
C GLU A 249 -1.69 3.56 20.62
N ASP A 250 -1.76 3.70 21.95
CA ASP A 250 -3.03 3.65 22.69
C ASP A 250 -3.98 4.77 22.24
N LYS A 251 -5.28 4.44 22.12
CA LYS A 251 -6.34 5.37 21.71
C LYS A 251 -6.42 6.66 22.50
N SER A 252 -6.06 6.64 23.79
CA SER A 252 -6.00 7.83 24.64
C SER A 252 -4.85 8.79 24.27
N THR A 253 -3.85 8.32 23.52
CA THR A 253 -2.74 9.11 22.98
C THR A 253 -3.06 9.62 21.57
N LEU A 254 -3.69 8.79 20.73
CA LEU A 254 -4.02 9.14 19.33
C LEU A 254 -5.29 9.98 19.18
N GLY A 255 -6.29 9.77 20.04
CA GLY A 255 -7.65 10.32 19.88
C GLY A 255 -8.57 9.47 18.99
N TYR A 256 -8.01 8.52 18.24
CA TYR A 256 -8.69 7.54 17.40
C TYR A 256 -8.28 6.10 17.76
N ASP A 257 -9.02 5.11 17.26
CA ASP A 257 -8.68 3.68 17.40
C ASP A 257 -7.85 3.21 16.20
N CYS A 258 -7.26 2.02 16.28
CA CYS A 258 -6.60 1.35 15.14
C CYS A 258 -7.18 -0.07 14.99
N ASP A 259 -7.38 -0.58 13.77
CA ASP A 259 -7.99 -1.91 13.55
C ASP A 259 -7.03 -3.09 13.76
N CYS A 260 -6.73 -3.89 12.76
CA CYS A 260 -5.80 -5.01 12.83
C CYS A 260 -4.36 -4.52 12.69
N LEU A 261 -3.42 -5.41 13.01
CA LEU A 261 -2.03 -5.23 12.61
C LEU A 261 -1.80 -5.82 11.22
N MET A 262 -2.59 -6.82 10.83
CA MET A 262 -2.69 -7.31 9.45
C MET A 262 -4.12 -7.80 9.19
N GLU A 263 -4.80 -7.29 8.18
CA GLU A 263 -5.96 -7.95 7.55
C GLU A 263 -5.51 -8.65 6.25
N CYS A 264 -6.14 -9.78 5.94
CA CYS A 264 -5.56 -10.78 5.06
C CYS A 264 -6.63 -11.61 4.35
N ASP A 265 -6.94 -11.27 3.10
CA ASP A 265 -7.92 -11.93 2.24
C ASP A 265 -7.28 -12.56 0.99
N ASN A 266 -7.94 -13.58 0.44
CA ASN A 266 -7.70 -13.97 -0.95
C ASN A 266 -8.57 -13.13 -1.89
N ASN A 267 -9.86 -13.08 -1.59
CA ASN A 267 -10.86 -12.23 -2.23
C ASN A 267 -12.15 -12.31 -1.39
N GLY A 268 -12.66 -11.16 -0.92
CA GLY A 268 -13.82 -11.11 -0.04
C GLY A 268 -15.11 -11.69 -0.66
N SER A 269 -15.30 -11.56 -1.98
CA SER A 269 -16.49 -12.05 -2.69
C SER A 269 -16.37 -13.51 -3.16
N ASN A 270 -15.16 -13.99 -3.46
CA ASN A 270 -14.91 -15.36 -3.88
C ASN A 270 -13.63 -15.89 -3.23
N ASN A 271 -13.75 -16.44 -2.01
CA ASN A 271 -12.60 -16.87 -1.22
C ASN A 271 -11.74 -17.97 -1.91
N ALA A 272 -12.25 -18.64 -2.95
CA ALA A 272 -11.54 -19.62 -3.77
C ALA A 272 -11.05 -19.06 -5.13
N ALA A 273 -11.03 -17.74 -5.30
CA ALA A 273 -10.53 -17.08 -6.52
C ALA A 273 -9.05 -17.45 -6.77
N THR A 274 -8.68 -17.52 -8.06
CA THR A 274 -7.32 -17.88 -8.49
C THR A 274 -6.72 -16.77 -9.36
N PRO A 275 -5.44 -16.41 -9.20
CA PRO A 275 -4.48 -16.96 -8.24
C PRO A 275 -4.87 -16.68 -6.77
N VAL A 276 -4.47 -17.60 -5.89
CA VAL A 276 -4.77 -17.50 -4.45
C VAL A 276 -3.72 -16.62 -3.78
N ALA A 277 -4.13 -15.71 -2.91
CA ALA A 277 -3.21 -14.90 -2.12
C ALA A 277 -2.39 -15.84 -1.24
N HIS A 278 -1.08 -15.80 -1.40
CA HIS A 278 -0.13 -16.68 -0.74
C HIS A 278 1.20 -15.96 -0.53
N PRO A 279 1.24 -14.88 0.28
CA PRO A 279 2.49 -14.20 0.54
C PRO A 279 3.40 -15.02 1.45
N VAL A 280 4.72 -14.85 1.26
CA VAL A 280 5.75 -15.48 2.09
C VAL A 280 6.45 -14.39 2.92
N LEU A 281 6.13 -14.32 4.20
CA LEU A 281 6.50 -13.24 5.11
C LEU A 281 7.51 -13.71 6.17
N LYS A 282 8.56 -12.92 6.41
CA LYS A 282 9.62 -13.28 7.37
C LYS A 282 10.14 -12.12 8.22
N ASN A 283 10.29 -12.35 9.53
CA ASN A 283 10.68 -11.36 10.54
C ASN A 283 9.62 -10.25 10.69
N LEU A 284 8.62 -10.50 11.53
CA LEU A 284 7.54 -9.56 11.81
C LEU A 284 7.53 -9.16 13.29
N ILE A 285 7.37 -7.88 13.59
CA ILE A 285 7.07 -7.37 14.94
C ILE A 285 5.80 -6.55 14.87
N LEU A 286 4.73 -7.09 15.44
CA LEU A 286 3.38 -6.54 15.35
C LEU A 286 2.90 -6.21 16.77
N VAL A 287 2.71 -4.92 17.05
CA VAL A 287 2.42 -4.40 18.40
C VAL A 287 1.20 -3.49 18.35
N GLY A 288 0.09 -3.98 18.91
CA GLY A 288 -1.18 -3.26 18.93
C GLY A 288 -1.39 -2.34 20.13
N ASN A 289 -2.45 -1.56 20.02
CA ASN A 289 -2.89 -0.52 20.96
C ASN A 289 -3.56 -1.02 22.25
N GLY A 290 -3.48 -2.31 22.58
CA GLY A 290 -4.18 -2.94 23.71
C GLY A 290 -5.66 -3.26 23.46
N GLY A 291 -6.21 -2.92 22.30
CA GLY A 291 -7.61 -3.12 21.94
C GLY A 291 -8.03 -4.59 21.76
N SER A 292 -9.34 -4.86 21.78
CA SER A 292 -9.92 -6.21 21.62
C SER A 292 -9.95 -6.74 20.18
N LYS A 293 -9.55 -5.91 19.22
CA LYS A 293 -9.45 -6.23 17.79
C LYS A 293 -8.31 -7.23 17.51
N GLN A 294 -8.07 -7.52 16.24
CA GLN A 294 -7.18 -8.60 15.80
C GLN A 294 -5.72 -8.12 15.70
N GLY A 295 -4.79 -9.05 15.88
CA GLY A 295 -3.38 -8.88 15.50
C GLY A 295 -3.23 -9.19 14.03
N ILE A 296 -2.98 -10.47 13.72
CA ILE A 296 -3.07 -11.00 12.36
C ILE A 296 -4.47 -11.59 12.15
N ARG A 297 -5.18 -11.18 11.10
CA ARG A 297 -6.53 -11.63 10.75
C ARG A 297 -6.55 -12.38 9.42
N LEU A 298 -6.27 -13.68 9.44
CA LEU A 298 -6.31 -14.53 8.24
C LEU A 298 -7.77 -14.88 7.90
N ARG A 299 -8.39 -14.08 7.04
CA ARG A 299 -9.85 -14.07 6.84
C ARG A 299 -10.29 -14.83 5.60
N ALA A 300 -10.41 -14.21 4.44
CA ALA A 300 -11.28 -14.68 3.35
C ALA A 300 -10.54 -15.58 2.33
N GLY A 301 -10.22 -16.81 2.74
CA GLY A 301 -9.59 -17.83 1.89
C GLY A 301 -8.12 -17.61 1.58
N THR A 302 -7.45 -16.66 2.24
CA THR A 302 -6.01 -16.42 2.08
C THR A 302 -5.20 -17.66 2.47
N GLU A 303 -4.16 -17.93 1.70
CA GLU A 303 -3.04 -18.78 2.09
C GLU A 303 -1.89 -17.90 2.57
N VAL A 304 -0.92 -18.44 3.31
CA VAL A 304 0.26 -17.68 3.78
C VAL A 304 1.39 -18.60 4.26
N GLU A 305 2.64 -18.19 4.08
CA GLU A 305 3.77 -18.68 4.89
C GLU A 305 4.30 -17.53 5.76
N ILE A 306 4.20 -17.65 7.09
CA ILE A 306 4.79 -16.68 8.04
C ILE A 306 5.89 -17.37 8.85
N ASP A 307 7.10 -16.81 8.83
CA ASP A 307 8.24 -17.23 9.62
C ASP A 307 8.75 -16.10 10.54
N ASN A 308 9.00 -16.44 11.82
CA ASN A 308 9.57 -15.53 12.82
C ASN A 308 8.73 -14.25 13.03
N ALA A 309 7.55 -14.40 13.64
CA ALA A 309 6.69 -13.27 14.00
C ALA A 309 6.48 -13.16 15.51
N LYS A 310 6.44 -11.92 16.01
CA LYS A 310 6.06 -11.57 17.38
C LYS A 310 4.78 -10.73 17.33
N VAL A 311 3.72 -11.19 17.98
CA VAL A 311 2.42 -10.49 17.99
C VAL A 311 1.94 -10.27 19.42
N CYS A 312 1.78 -9.00 19.79
CA CYS A 312 1.31 -8.57 21.11
C CYS A 312 0.43 -7.31 21.02
N GLY A 313 -0.21 -6.93 22.12
CA GLY A 313 -0.99 -5.69 22.18
C GLY A 313 -2.35 -5.74 21.47
N LYS A 314 -2.86 -6.93 21.13
CA LYS A 314 -4.23 -7.14 20.63
C LYS A 314 -4.89 -8.27 21.40
N GLY A 315 -6.19 -8.14 21.67
CA GLY A 315 -6.97 -9.13 22.39
C GLY A 315 -7.10 -10.47 21.65
N GLN A 316 -7.00 -10.44 20.31
CA GLN A 316 -6.99 -11.62 19.45
C GLN A 316 -5.70 -11.60 18.58
N PRO A 317 -4.53 -12.05 19.07
CA PRO A 317 -3.25 -11.83 18.39
C PRO A 317 -3.13 -12.55 17.04
N LEU A 318 -3.86 -13.66 16.85
CA LEU A 318 -4.03 -14.33 15.58
C LEU A 318 -5.46 -14.84 15.47
N THR A 319 -6.15 -14.54 14.37
CA THR A 319 -7.43 -15.16 14.01
C THR A 319 -7.35 -15.84 12.65
N VAL A 320 -8.09 -16.94 12.50
CA VAL A 320 -8.32 -17.65 11.25
C VAL A 320 -9.83 -17.79 11.06
N GLU A 321 -10.39 -17.28 9.96
CA GLU A 321 -11.83 -16.98 9.90
C GLU A 321 -12.67 -17.72 8.86
N THR A 322 -12.07 -18.38 7.86
CA THR A 322 -12.83 -19.17 6.87
C THR A 322 -12.29 -20.59 6.72
N ALA A 323 -13.18 -21.49 6.30
CA ALA A 323 -12.86 -22.90 6.15
C ALA A 323 -11.74 -23.15 5.12
N LEU A 324 -11.58 -22.31 4.10
CA LEU A 324 -10.47 -22.42 3.14
C LEU A 324 -9.14 -22.08 3.79
N THR A 325 -9.03 -20.92 4.44
CA THR A 325 -7.84 -20.50 5.20
C THR A 325 -7.44 -21.53 6.25
N GLU A 326 -8.40 -22.01 7.05
CA GLU A 326 -8.12 -23.02 8.08
C GLU A 326 -7.71 -24.38 7.49
N ASN A 327 -8.33 -24.83 6.39
CA ASN A 327 -7.90 -26.06 5.72
C ASN A 327 -6.50 -25.94 5.13
N ALA A 328 -6.12 -24.79 4.57
CA ALA A 328 -4.78 -24.55 4.05
C ALA A 328 -3.71 -24.62 5.14
N LEU A 329 -4.00 -24.16 6.37
CA LEU A 329 -3.13 -24.37 7.53
C LEU A 329 -3.12 -25.83 8.00
N LYS A 330 -4.30 -26.48 8.02
CA LYS A 330 -4.46 -27.86 8.50
C LYS A 330 -3.81 -28.91 7.60
N ASN A 331 -3.77 -28.68 6.29
CA ASN A 331 -3.17 -29.58 5.30
C ASN A 331 -1.68 -29.27 5.00
N GLY A 332 -1.17 -28.12 5.46
CA GLY A 332 0.23 -27.70 5.30
C GLY A 332 0.53 -26.93 4.00
N THR A 333 -0.48 -26.49 3.26
CA THR A 333 -0.32 -25.50 2.18
C THR A 333 0.21 -24.19 2.78
N SER A 334 -0.55 -23.60 3.72
CA SER A 334 -0.13 -22.47 4.54
C SER A 334 0.74 -22.94 5.71
N LYS A 335 1.66 -22.09 6.17
CA LYS A 335 2.62 -22.40 7.24
C LYS A 335 2.77 -21.25 8.22
N LEU A 336 2.77 -21.57 9.51
CA LEU A 336 3.07 -20.64 10.59
C LEU A 336 4.21 -21.23 11.42
N THR A 337 5.39 -20.60 11.39
CA THR A 337 6.60 -21.10 12.07
C THR A 337 7.32 -20.00 12.83
N ASN A 338 7.94 -20.36 13.96
CA ASN A 338 8.64 -19.43 14.85
C ASN A 338 7.75 -18.25 15.32
N ILE A 339 6.43 -18.47 15.45
CA ILE A 339 5.46 -17.44 15.85
C ILE A 339 5.34 -17.40 17.38
N THR A 340 5.42 -16.19 17.95
CA THR A 340 5.11 -15.92 19.37
C THR A 340 3.87 -15.04 19.48
N LEU A 341 2.83 -15.55 20.16
CA LEU A 341 1.58 -14.84 20.44
C LEU A 341 1.45 -14.53 21.94
N THR A 342 0.76 -13.46 22.33
CA THR A 342 0.46 -13.15 23.75
C THR A 342 -0.64 -14.02 24.37
N SER A 343 -1.50 -14.62 23.55
CA SER A 343 -2.61 -15.48 23.98
C SER A 343 -2.90 -16.55 22.92
N GLU A 344 -3.88 -17.42 23.19
CA GLU A 344 -4.32 -18.44 22.23
C GLU A 344 -4.85 -17.81 20.92
N LEU A 345 -4.67 -18.51 19.81
CA LEU A 345 -5.26 -18.10 18.53
C LEU A 345 -6.77 -18.36 18.51
N SER A 346 -7.50 -17.52 17.78
CA SER A 346 -8.93 -17.67 17.55
C SER A 346 -9.17 -18.38 16.22
N SER A 347 -9.95 -19.47 16.24
CA SER A 347 -10.40 -20.17 15.04
C SER A 347 -11.92 -20.11 14.98
N LYS A 348 -12.47 -19.66 13.85
CA LYS A 348 -13.93 -19.49 13.69
C LYS A 348 -14.61 -20.80 13.29
N GLU A 349 -13.96 -21.61 12.44
CA GLU A 349 -14.52 -22.85 11.90
C GLU A 349 -14.09 -24.10 12.70
N GLY A 350 -13.05 -24.00 13.54
CA GLY A 350 -12.59 -25.07 14.42
C GLY A 350 -11.80 -26.19 13.73
N ILE A 351 -11.32 -25.96 12.51
CA ILE A 351 -10.56 -26.90 11.67
C ILE A 351 -9.06 -26.79 12.01
N TYR A 352 -8.53 -25.58 12.10
CA TYR A 352 -7.16 -25.29 12.55
C TYR A 352 -7.17 -24.68 13.94
N THR A 353 -7.00 -25.54 14.95
CA THR A 353 -7.19 -25.18 16.35
C THR A 353 -5.92 -24.62 17.00
N HIS A 354 -6.04 -24.02 18.18
CA HIS A 354 -4.87 -23.64 18.97
C HIS A 354 -3.93 -24.84 19.25
N ALA A 355 -4.47 -26.04 19.43
CA ALA A 355 -3.69 -27.26 19.62
C ALA A 355 -2.85 -27.63 18.37
N ASP A 356 -3.34 -27.35 17.16
CA ASP A 356 -2.58 -27.58 15.92
C ASP A 356 -1.40 -26.59 15.80
N PHE A 357 -1.61 -25.32 16.16
CA PHE A 357 -0.57 -24.30 16.13
C PHE A 357 0.58 -24.57 17.09
N ILE A 358 0.29 -25.00 18.33
CA ILE A 358 1.34 -25.35 19.32
C ILE A 358 1.96 -26.73 19.08
N ALA A 359 1.34 -27.58 18.24
CA ALA A 359 1.98 -28.82 17.78
C ALA A 359 3.16 -28.55 16.82
N VAL A 360 3.17 -27.37 16.15
CA VAL A 360 4.35 -26.86 15.46
C VAL A 360 5.33 -26.33 16.50
N THR A 361 6.34 -27.12 16.87
CA THR A 361 7.21 -26.91 18.04
C THR A 361 8.05 -25.62 18.04
N SER A 362 8.10 -24.89 16.93
CA SER A 362 8.71 -23.55 16.85
C SER A 362 7.80 -22.43 17.33
N ASN A 363 6.49 -22.66 17.38
CA ASN A 363 5.49 -21.69 17.81
C ASN A 363 5.29 -21.75 19.33
N LYS A 364 4.95 -20.61 19.94
CA LYS A 364 4.65 -20.52 21.37
C LYS A 364 3.65 -19.43 21.72
N VAL A 365 3.03 -19.58 22.89
CA VAL A 365 2.31 -18.50 23.58
C VAL A 365 3.20 -17.98 24.70
N ASP A 366 3.36 -16.67 24.78
CA ASP A 366 4.15 -15.98 25.80
C ASP A 366 3.43 -14.70 26.23
N ALA A 367 2.64 -14.80 27.30
CA ALA A 367 1.86 -13.69 27.82
C ALA A 367 2.70 -12.51 28.35
N ASN A 368 4.03 -12.65 28.41
CA ASN A 368 4.94 -11.56 28.78
C ASN A 368 5.53 -10.83 27.57
N LEU A 369 5.30 -11.33 26.33
CA LEU A 369 5.71 -10.65 25.11
C LEU A 369 5.08 -9.25 25.07
N SER A 370 5.91 -8.23 25.13
CA SER A 370 5.48 -6.83 25.15
C SER A 370 6.62 -5.93 24.68
N TYR A 371 6.24 -4.82 24.06
CA TYR A 371 7.11 -3.67 23.80
C TYR A 371 6.46 -2.48 24.51
N ILE A 372 7.22 -1.74 25.32
CA ILE A 372 6.69 -0.63 26.14
C ILE A 372 6.54 0.63 25.27
N SER A 373 7.34 0.73 24.22
CA SER A 373 7.36 1.84 23.27
C SER A 373 7.83 1.39 21.89
N PHE A 374 7.52 2.18 20.87
CA PHE A 374 8.07 2.00 19.51
C PHE A 374 9.61 2.00 19.49
N GLU A 375 10.24 2.81 20.35
CA GLU A 375 11.69 2.85 20.51
C GLU A 375 12.28 1.52 21.02
N ASP A 376 11.51 0.67 21.70
CA ASP A 376 11.98 -0.68 22.08
C ASP A 376 12.03 -1.62 20.88
N ILE A 377 11.11 -1.45 19.91
CA ILE A 377 11.16 -2.17 18.63
C ILE A 377 12.37 -1.69 17.81
N ARG A 378 12.61 -0.38 17.73
CA ARG A 378 13.77 0.19 17.00
C ARG A 378 15.12 -0.31 17.55
N LYS A 379 15.24 -0.51 18.87
CA LYS A 379 16.44 -1.10 19.49
C LYS A 379 16.69 -2.56 19.08
N GLU A 380 15.64 -3.31 18.74
CA GLU A 380 15.75 -4.67 18.21
C GLU A 380 16.02 -4.67 16.69
N CYS A 381 15.39 -3.75 15.96
CA CYS A 381 15.46 -3.64 14.50
C CYS A 381 16.55 -2.66 14.04
N SER A 382 17.80 -3.12 13.97
CA SER A 382 18.94 -2.29 13.53
C SER A 382 18.87 -1.72 12.10
N TRP A 383 17.93 -2.19 11.27
CA TRP A 383 17.61 -1.65 9.95
C TRP A 383 16.67 -0.41 10.00
N MET A 384 16.00 -0.16 11.14
CA MET A 384 15.22 1.06 11.41
C MET A 384 16.09 2.24 11.89
N ASN A 385 17.42 2.12 11.79
CA ASN A 385 18.36 3.19 12.10
C ASN A 385 18.35 4.27 11.00
N GLY A 386 18.63 5.51 11.40
CA GLY A 386 18.54 6.70 10.56
C GLY A 386 17.34 7.59 10.93
N SER A 387 17.09 8.60 10.11
CA SER A 387 15.99 9.56 10.21
C SER A 387 14.76 9.18 9.36
N TRP A 388 14.83 8.08 8.59
CA TRP A 388 13.76 7.62 7.73
C TRP A 388 12.50 7.17 8.50
N VAL A 389 12.68 6.47 9.62
CA VAL A 389 11.60 6.19 10.58
C VAL A 389 11.38 7.40 11.52
N LYS A 390 10.16 7.95 11.49
CA LYS A 390 9.61 8.94 12.43
C LYS A 390 9.03 8.25 13.67
#